data_AF-A0A1T5HUE2-F1
#
_entry.id   AF-A0A1T5HUE2-F1
#
_cell.length_a   1.000
_cell.length_b   1.000
_cell.length_c   1.000
_cell.angle_alpha   90.00
_cell.angle_beta   90.00
_cell.angle_gamma   90.00
#
_symmetry.space_group_name_H-M   'P 1'
#
loop_
_entity.id
_entity.type
_entity.pdbx_description
1 polymer ?
#
loop_
_entity_poly.entity_id
_entity_poly.type
_entity_poly.pdbx_seq_one_letter_code
_entity_poly.pdbx_strand_id
1 'polypeptide(L)'
;MNSIRKNNDIIITALLLIIAVFGLIKKLDYGVSIEIRNYIAYSVIIGIFILRLFHIQKTKLILALALIVGSFNLIQFTHSDIYISFSIEDLIFLGFQPVSFSALIGLILLDMKTVGTFFRNIISEKSEIEIERNKNQLIEVYKSKYKDYSKNKLQDIIDQPNLFQEAAVSAAKELINE
;
A
#
# COMPACT_ATOMS: atom_id res chain seq x y z
N MET A 1 -8.82 -15.20 9.91
CA MET A 1 -7.69 -14.88 9.00
C MET A 1 -7.79 -13.53 8.29
N ASN A 2 -8.99 -12.99 8.02
CA ASN A 2 -9.11 -11.69 7.32
C ASN A 2 -8.82 -10.44 8.19
N SER A 3 -9.01 -10.48 9.52
CA SER A 3 -8.72 -9.30 10.37
C SER A 3 -7.23 -9.04 10.58
N ILE A 4 -6.42 -10.10 10.68
CA ILE A 4 -4.95 -9.99 10.85
C ILE A 4 -4.31 -9.28 9.64
N ARG A 5 -4.83 -9.51 8.43
CA ARG A 5 -4.36 -8.83 7.22
C ARG A 5 -4.72 -7.35 7.17
N LYS A 6 -5.87 -6.96 7.75
CA LYS A 6 -6.35 -5.57 7.72
C LYS A 6 -5.54 -4.65 8.65
N ASN A 7 -4.93 -5.21 9.69
CA ASN A 7 -4.24 -4.48 10.77
C ASN A 7 -2.76 -4.88 10.89
N ASN A 8 -2.16 -5.45 9.84
CA ASN A 8 -0.76 -5.91 9.86
C ASN A 8 0.25 -4.77 10.09
N ASP A 9 -0.06 -3.58 9.58
CA ASP A 9 0.70 -2.35 9.78
C ASP A 9 0.71 -1.91 11.25
N ILE A 10 -0.34 -2.17 12.02
CA ILE A 10 -0.38 -1.88 13.46
C ILE A 10 0.62 -2.76 14.20
N ILE A 11 0.65 -4.06 13.88
CA ILE A 11 1.58 -5.01 14.50
C ILE A 11 3.02 -4.59 14.22
N ILE A 12 3.31 -4.23 12.97
CA ILE A 12 4.66 -3.78 12.56
C ILE A 12 5.01 -2.46 13.24
N THR A 13 4.10 -1.48 13.28
CA THR A 13 4.33 -0.19 13.94
C THR A 13 4.59 -0.37 15.44
N ALA A 14 3.79 -1.21 16.11
CA ALA A 14 3.97 -1.50 17.53
C ALA A 14 5.31 -2.20 17.80
N LEU A 15 5.69 -3.17 16.97
CA LEU A 15 6.96 -3.88 17.07
C LEU A 15 8.15 -2.94 16.87
N LEU A 16 8.08 -2.05 15.87
CA LEU A 16 9.11 -1.04 15.64
C LEU A 16 9.21 -0.05 16.80
N LEU A 17 8.08 0.32 17.42
CA LEU A 17 8.05 1.22 18.57
C LEU A 17 8.72 0.57 19.79
N ILE A 18 8.43 -0.71 20.05
CA ILE A 18 9.12 -1.49 21.10
C ILE A 18 10.63 -1.53 20.85
N ILE A 19 11.03 -1.83 19.61
CA ILE A 19 12.44 -1.88 19.22
C ILE A 19 13.12 -0.50 19.38
N ALA A 20 12.44 0.58 18.98
CA ALA A 20 12.95 1.93 19.10
C ALA A 20 13.14 2.35 20.56
N VAL A 21 12.16 2.06 21.42
CA VAL A 21 12.25 2.32 22.87
C VAL A 21 13.37 1.50 23.49
N PHE A 22 13.48 0.21 23.16
CA PHE A 22 14.57 -0.64 23.64
C PHE A 22 15.94 -0.12 23.19
N GLY A 23 16.07 0.28 21.93
CA GLY A 23 17.30 0.88 21.39
C GLY A 23 17.69 2.18 22.09
N LEU A 24 16.70 3.03 22.39
CA LEU A 24 16.91 4.26 23.15
C LEU A 24 17.41 3.97 24.57
N ILE A 25 16.76 3.05 25.29
CA ILE A 25 17.18 2.63 26.63
C ILE A 25 18.63 2.13 26.60
N LYS A 26 18.97 1.29 25.61
CA LYS A 26 20.35 0.80 25.47
C LYS A 26 21.36 1.91 25.17
N LYS A 27 21.04 2.88 24.31
CA LYS A 27 21.94 4.02 24.06
C LYS A 27 22.19 4.83 25.32
N LEU A 28 21.15 5.06 26.13
CA LEU A 28 21.28 5.75 27.42
C LEU A 28 22.12 4.95 28.42
N ASP A 29 21.90 3.64 28.50
CA ASP A 29 22.60 2.72 29.42
C ASP A 29 24.11 2.60 29.08
N TYR A 30 24.46 2.56 27.79
CA TYR A 30 25.85 2.50 27.31
C TYR A 30 26.52 3.88 27.18
N GLY A 31 25.82 4.98 27.49
CA GLY A 31 26.35 6.34 27.34
C GLY A 31 26.68 6.74 25.89
N VAL A 32 26.04 6.07 24.92
CA VAL A 32 26.23 6.36 23.49
C VAL A 32 25.39 7.57 23.11
N SER A 33 26.00 8.55 22.42
CA SER A 33 25.28 9.73 21.93
C SER A 33 24.15 9.35 20.98
N ILE A 34 22.98 9.96 21.18
CA ILE A 34 21.84 9.82 20.28
C ILE A 34 22.09 10.75 19.09
N GLU A 35 22.11 10.19 17.89
CA GLU A 35 22.35 10.96 16.67
C GLU A 35 21.05 11.57 16.13
N ILE A 36 21.18 12.57 15.26
CA ILE A 36 20.04 13.23 14.60
C ILE A 36 19.15 12.22 13.85
N ARG A 37 19.76 11.17 13.27
CA ARG A 37 19.07 10.08 12.58
C ARG A 37 18.13 9.29 13.48
N ASN A 38 18.46 9.16 14.77
CA ASN A 38 17.60 8.52 15.76
C ASN A 38 16.41 9.42 16.12
N TYR A 39 16.66 10.72 16.35
CA TYR A 39 15.58 11.67 16.64
C TYR A 39 14.55 11.73 15.52
N ILE A 40 15.00 11.74 14.26
CA ILE A 40 14.11 11.67 13.09
C ILE A 40 13.32 10.36 13.10
N ALA A 41 13.99 9.22 13.29
CA ALA A 41 13.34 7.92 13.34
C ALA A 41 12.24 7.84 14.41
N TYR A 42 12.54 8.29 15.64
CA TYR A 42 11.58 8.32 16.75
C TYR A 42 10.39 9.24 16.45
N SER A 43 10.66 10.43 15.91
CA SER A 43 9.61 11.39 15.54
C SER A 43 8.69 10.84 14.46
N VAL A 44 9.27 10.18 13.44
CA VAL A 44 8.51 9.53 12.35
C VAL A 44 7.64 8.41 12.91
N ILE A 45 8.17 7.55 13.79
CA ILE A 45 7.40 6.44 14.36
C ILE A 45 6.25 6.91 15.24
N ILE A 46 6.49 7.93 16.07
CA ILE A 46 5.46 8.55 16.91
C ILE A 46 4.41 9.20 16.01
N GLY A 47 4.83 9.91 14.96
CA GLY A 47 3.93 10.50 13.97
C GLY A 47 3.05 9.46 13.29
N ILE A 48 3.62 8.35 12.80
CA ILE A 48 2.87 7.25 12.20
C ILE A 48 1.87 6.66 13.20
N PHE A 49 2.27 6.47 14.46
CA PHE A 49 1.39 5.97 15.51
C PHE A 49 0.21 6.91 15.75
N ILE A 50 0.46 8.22 15.87
CA ILE A 50 -0.59 9.24 16.04
C ILE A 50 -1.54 9.25 14.84
N LEU A 51 -1.01 9.32 13.61
CA LEU A 51 -1.82 9.30 12.38
C LEU A 51 -2.70 8.04 12.32
N ARG A 52 -2.25 6.93 12.91
CA ARG A 52 -3.00 5.69 12.99
C ARG A 52 -4.14 5.74 14.00
N LEU A 53 -3.94 6.38 15.15
CA LEU A 53 -5.03 6.64 16.12
C LEU A 53 -6.17 7.43 15.47
N PHE A 54 -5.84 8.37 14.57
CA PHE A 54 -6.81 9.12 13.77
C PHE A 54 -7.35 8.37 12.54
N HIS A 55 -7.03 7.07 12.37
CA HIS A 55 -7.52 6.23 11.27
C HIS A 55 -7.24 6.78 9.87
N ILE A 56 -6.13 7.52 9.70
CA ILE A 56 -5.77 8.09 8.39
C ILE A 56 -5.33 6.98 7.44
N GLN A 57 -6.02 6.89 6.30
CA GLN A 57 -5.87 5.80 5.31
C GLN A 57 -4.44 5.66 4.75
N LYS A 58 -3.67 6.76 4.69
CA LYS A 58 -2.31 6.78 4.11
C LYS A 58 -1.20 6.34 5.08
N THR A 59 -1.52 5.96 6.32
CA THR A 59 -0.52 5.55 7.32
C THR A 59 0.39 4.42 6.85
N LYS A 60 -0.16 3.43 6.12
CA LYS A 60 0.61 2.29 5.60
C LYS A 60 1.67 2.70 4.59
N LEU A 61 1.36 3.67 3.73
CA LEU A 61 2.31 4.21 2.76
C LEU A 61 3.43 4.96 3.46
N ILE A 62 3.10 5.80 4.45
CA ILE A 62 4.08 6.55 5.24
C ILE A 62 5.01 5.58 5.98
N LEU A 63 4.46 4.51 6.57
CA LEU A 63 5.25 3.45 7.20
C LEU A 63 6.19 2.75 6.20
N ALA A 64 5.70 2.40 5.00
CA ALA A 64 6.52 1.78 3.98
C ALA A 64 7.68 2.70 3.54
N LEU A 65 7.41 3.99 3.32
CA LEU A 65 8.44 4.98 2.99
C LEU A 65 9.47 5.13 4.12
N ALA A 66 9.02 5.22 5.37
CA ALA A 66 9.91 5.28 6.52
C ALA A 66 10.82 4.04 6.61
N LEU A 67 10.27 2.85 6.34
CA LEU A 67 11.04 1.60 6.33
C LEU A 67 12.02 1.51 5.16
N ILE A 68 11.68 2.03 3.98
CA ILE A 68 12.61 2.15 2.85
C ILE A 68 13.77 3.07 3.23
N VAL A 69 13.48 4.28 3.70
CA VAL A 69 14.48 5.26 4.14
C VAL A 69 15.35 4.70 5.27
N GLY A 70 14.74 3.99 6.22
CA GLY A 70 15.44 3.32 7.30
C GLY A 70 16.31 2.15 6.84
N SER A 71 15.94 1.45 5.76
CA SER A 71 16.76 0.37 5.21
C SER A 71 18.10 0.86 4.68
N PHE A 72 18.16 2.12 4.21
CA PHE A 72 19.39 2.82 3.79
C PHE A 72 20.07 3.60 4.93
N ASN A 73 19.65 3.36 6.18
CA ASN A 73 20.18 4.00 7.39
C ASN A 73 20.16 5.54 7.38
N LEU A 74 19.24 6.13 6.60
CA LEU A 74 19.00 7.58 6.62
C LEU A 74 18.23 7.99 7.90
N ILE A 75 17.41 7.09 8.42
CA ILE A 75 16.79 7.16 9.75
C ILE A 75 17.09 5.87 10.50
N GLN A 76 17.38 5.95 11.80
CA GLN A 76 17.91 4.81 12.54
C GLN A 76 17.01 4.46 13.74
N PHE A 77 16.24 3.37 13.58
CA PHE A 77 15.33 2.87 14.63
C PHE A 77 16.03 2.04 15.73
N THR A 78 17.22 1.50 15.46
CA THR A 78 17.95 0.59 16.36
C THR A 78 19.33 1.11 16.68
N HIS A 79 19.98 0.52 17.69
CA HIS A 79 21.40 0.80 17.95
C HIS A 79 22.36 0.02 17.02
N SER A 80 21.91 -1.09 16.42
CA SER A 80 22.76 -1.93 15.57
C SER A 80 22.87 -1.34 14.17
N ASP A 81 24.04 -0.83 13.83
CA ASP A 81 24.42 -0.51 12.45
C ASP A 81 25.25 -1.67 11.88
N ILE A 82 24.78 -2.26 10.79
CA ILE A 82 25.65 -3.07 9.93
C ILE A 82 26.04 -2.16 8.78
N TYR A 83 27.26 -1.64 8.82
CA TYR A 83 27.78 -0.81 7.73
C TYR A 83 28.21 -1.71 6.58
N ILE A 84 27.47 -1.68 5.48
CA ILE A 84 27.97 -2.13 4.18
C ILE A 84 28.41 -0.87 3.46
N SER A 85 29.69 -0.51 3.59
CA SER A 85 30.20 0.75 3.05
C SER A 85 30.34 0.68 1.53
N PHE A 86 29.56 1.48 0.82
CA PHE A 86 29.87 1.91 -0.55
C PHE A 86 30.24 3.39 -0.48
N SER A 87 31.53 3.72 -0.43
CA SER A 87 31.97 5.11 -0.46
C SER A 87 32.01 5.60 -1.89
N ILE A 88 31.14 6.56 -2.22
CA ILE A 88 31.36 7.47 -3.35
C ILE A 88 31.68 8.82 -2.71
N GLU A 89 32.96 9.20 -2.75
CA GLU A 89 33.47 10.53 -2.38
C GLU A 89 33.08 11.05 -0.97
N ASP A 90 33.24 10.23 0.08
CA ASP A 90 33.19 10.58 1.52
C ASP A 90 31.91 11.29 2.05
N LEU A 91 30.92 11.58 1.21
CA LEU A 91 29.77 12.42 1.55
C LEU A 91 28.52 11.63 1.95
N ILE A 92 28.40 10.36 1.58
CA ILE A 92 27.20 9.55 1.86
C ILE A 92 27.61 8.16 2.36
N PHE A 93 27.59 7.99 3.69
CA PHE A 93 27.63 6.65 4.29
C PHE A 93 26.24 6.02 4.18
N LEU A 94 26.02 5.26 3.10
CA LEU A 94 24.85 4.39 2.98
C LEU A 94 25.08 3.17 3.88
N GLY A 95 24.51 3.20 5.09
CA GLY A 95 24.44 2.03 5.96
C GLY A 95 23.26 1.15 5.58
N PHE A 96 23.31 -0.12 5.93
CA PHE A 96 22.16 -1.01 5.82
C PHE A 96 21.61 -1.29 7.22
N GLN A 97 20.31 -1.08 7.42
CA GLN A 97 19.66 -1.40 8.70
C GLN A 97 18.77 -2.66 8.52
N PRO A 98 19.25 -3.85 8.92
CA PRO A 98 18.55 -5.12 8.66
C PRO A 98 17.15 -5.18 9.28
N VAL A 99 16.94 -4.48 10.40
CA VAL A 99 15.66 -4.43 11.10
C VAL A 99 14.62 -3.68 10.29
N SER A 100 14.96 -2.51 9.76
CA SER A 100 14.09 -1.73 8.88
C SER A 100 13.75 -2.51 7.61
N PHE A 101 14.75 -3.17 7.03
CA PHE A 101 14.57 -4.00 5.84
C PHE A 101 13.68 -5.22 6.09
N SER A 102 13.88 -5.90 7.22
CA SER A 102 13.07 -7.06 7.61
C SER A 102 11.63 -6.66 7.94
N ALA A 103 11.41 -5.52 8.57
CA ALA A 103 10.08 -4.96 8.79
C ALA A 103 9.41 -4.56 7.46
N LEU A 104 10.17 -4.05 6.48
CA LEU A 104 9.68 -3.76 5.13
C LEU A 104 9.24 -5.04 4.41
N ILE A 105 10.06 -6.09 4.44
CA ILE A 105 9.71 -7.41 3.90
C ILE A 105 8.47 -7.95 4.60
N GLY A 106 8.40 -7.88 5.93
CA GLY A 106 7.22 -8.29 6.69
C GLY A 106 5.95 -7.55 6.27
N LEU A 107 6.04 -6.23 6.07
CA LEU A 107 4.93 -5.41 5.60
C LEU A 107 4.45 -5.84 4.21
N ILE A 108 5.39 -6.12 3.31
CA ILE A 108 5.12 -6.59 1.95
C ILE A 108 4.49 -7.98 1.96
N LEU A 109 5.08 -8.94 2.68
CA LEU A 109 4.61 -10.33 2.74
C LEU A 109 3.22 -10.44 3.35
N LEU A 110 2.92 -9.62 4.37
CA LEU A 110 1.60 -9.61 5.00
C LEU A 110 0.54 -8.91 4.13
N ASP A 111 0.96 -8.15 3.10
CA ASP A 111 0.07 -7.45 2.17
C ASP A 111 0.34 -7.77 0.69
N MET A 112 0.69 -9.03 0.40
CA MET A 112 0.98 -9.52 -0.95
C MET A 112 -0.11 -9.23 -1.98
N LYS A 113 -1.38 -9.08 -1.54
CA LYS A 113 -2.48 -8.70 -2.45
C LYS A 113 -2.33 -7.27 -2.94
N THR A 114 -2.09 -6.31 -2.03
CA THR A 114 -1.93 -4.90 -2.39
C THR A 114 -0.63 -4.66 -3.15
N VAL A 115 0.44 -5.34 -2.74
CA VAL A 115 1.73 -5.30 -3.44
C VAL A 115 1.61 -5.94 -4.83
N GLY A 116 0.93 -7.07 -4.95
CA GLY A 116 0.63 -7.70 -6.23
C GLY A 116 -0.19 -6.80 -7.16
N THR A 117 -1.17 -6.06 -6.63
CA THR A 117 -1.91 -5.06 -7.41
C THR A 117 -1.04 -3.86 -7.79
N PHE A 118 -0.20 -3.36 -6.89
CA PHE A 118 0.72 -2.24 -7.17
C PHE A 118 1.76 -2.59 -8.24
N PHE A 119 2.43 -3.74 -8.10
CA PHE A 119 3.35 -4.22 -9.12
C PHE A 119 2.64 -4.63 -10.41
N ARG A 120 1.42 -5.17 -10.36
CA ARG A 120 0.61 -5.32 -11.58
C ARG A 120 0.32 -3.97 -12.21
N ASN A 121 0.02 -2.92 -11.46
CA ASN A 121 -0.27 -1.61 -12.04
C ASN A 121 0.98 -0.89 -12.57
N ILE A 122 2.17 -1.22 -12.06
CA ILE A 122 3.46 -0.65 -12.53
C ILE A 122 4.06 -1.47 -13.68
N ILE A 123 4.03 -2.80 -13.57
CA ILE A 123 4.61 -3.73 -14.55
C ILE A 123 3.62 -3.99 -15.68
N SER A 124 2.33 -4.05 -15.37
CA SER A 124 1.31 -3.97 -16.41
C SER A 124 1.05 -2.49 -16.68
N GLU A 125 1.78 -1.96 -17.65
CA GLU A 125 1.17 -1.19 -18.72
C GLU A 125 0.10 -2.10 -19.37
N LYS A 126 -0.95 -2.42 -18.62
CA LYS A 126 -2.09 -3.21 -19.08
C LYS A 126 -2.85 -2.22 -19.94
N SER A 127 -2.48 -2.25 -21.21
CA SER A 127 -3.04 -1.45 -22.29
C SER A 127 -4.54 -1.27 -22.07
N GLU A 128 -5.05 -0.07 -22.31
CA GLU A 128 -6.49 0.25 -22.28
C GLU A 128 -7.33 -0.87 -22.93
N ILE A 129 -6.76 -1.54 -23.92
CA ILE A 129 -7.23 -2.75 -24.61
C ILE A 129 -7.72 -3.88 -23.68
N GLU A 130 -7.05 -4.20 -22.57
CA GLU A 130 -7.49 -5.33 -21.71
C GLU A 130 -8.62 -4.92 -20.75
N ILE A 131 -8.65 -3.66 -20.33
CA ILE A 131 -9.76 -3.08 -19.57
C ILE A 131 -11.00 -2.98 -20.47
N GLU A 132 -10.81 -2.53 -21.71
CA GLU A 132 -11.85 -2.43 -22.73
C GLU A 132 -12.37 -3.81 -23.13
N ARG A 133 -11.50 -4.82 -23.26
CA ARG A 133 -11.90 -6.21 -23.52
C ARG A 133 -12.76 -6.77 -22.39
N ASN A 134 -12.42 -6.51 -21.13
CA ASN A 134 -13.23 -6.92 -19.98
C ASN A 134 -14.57 -6.17 -19.93
N LYS A 135 -14.59 -4.87 -20.26
CA LYS A 135 -15.82 -4.08 -20.36
C LYS A 135 -16.75 -4.63 -21.44
N ASN A 136 -16.21 -4.95 -22.61
CA ASN A 136 -16.95 -5.52 -23.73
C ASN A 136 -17.48 -6.93 -23.42
N GLN A 137 -16.71 -7.76 -22.71
CA GLN A 137 -17.20 -9.06 -22.24
C GLN A 137 -18.38 -8.93 -21.27
N LEU A 138 -18.34 -7.97 -20.34
CA LEU A 138 -19.48 -7.72 -19.45
C LEU A 138 -20.70 -7.20 -20.21
N ILE A 139 -20.52 -6.32 -21.21
CA ILE A 139 -21.60 -5.84 -22.06
C ILE A 139 -22.29 -7.01 -22.78
N GLU A 140 -21.52 -7.93 -23.39
CA GLU A 140 -22.06 -9.11 -24.06
C GLU A 140 -22.84 -10.05 -23.12
N VAL A 141 -22.38 -10.22 -21.88
CA VAL A 141 -23.13 -10.98 -20.85
C VAL A 141 -24.47 -10.30 -20.56
N TYR A 142 -24.50 -8.98 -20.41
CA TYR A 142 -25.74 -8.24 -20.18
C TYR A 142 -26.65 -8.25 -21.41
N LYS A 143 -26.11 -8.16 -22.63
CA LYS A 143 -26.90 -8.31 -23.86
C LYS A 143 -27.59 -9.66 -23.91
N SER A 144 -26.86 -10.75 -23.63
CA SER A 144 -27.44 -12.09 -23.59
C SER A 144 -28.53 -12.21 -22.52
N LYS A 145 -28.36 -11.55 -21.36
CA LYS A 145 -29.36 -11.54 -20.29
C LYS A 145 -30.62 -10.72 -20.64
N TYR A 146 -30.45 -9.63 -21.40
CA TYR A 146 -31.51 -8.69 -21.74
C TYR A 146 -32.16 -8.95 -23.09
N LYS A 147 -31.70 -9.97 -23.83
CA LYS A 147 -32.18 -10.32 -25.17
C LYS A 147 -33.69 -10.52 -25.24
N ASP A 148 -34.29 -11.06 -24.18
CA ASP A 148 -35.73 -11.34 -24.10
C ASP A 148 -36.52 -10.22 -23.38
N TYR A 149 -35.89 -9.09 -23.06
CA TYR A 149 -36.56 -8.00 -22.36
C TYR A 149 -37.36 -7.14 -23.35
N SER A 150 -38.58 -6.78 -22.97
CA SER A 150 -39.40 -5.83 -23.74
C SER A 150 -38.73 -4.46 -23.80
N LYS A 151 -38.92 -3.70 -24.89
CA LYS A 151 -38.39 -2.33 -25.07
C LYS A 151 -38.61 -1.42 -23.85
N ASN A 152 -39.79 -1.46 -23.22
CA ASN A 152 -40.07 -0.65 -22.04
C ASN A 152 -39.14 -0.98 -20.85
N LYS A 153 -38.83 -2.27 -20.63
CA LYS A 153 -37.90 -2.69 -19.57
C LYS A 153 -36.46 -2.31 -19.87
N LEU A 154 -36.06 -2.30 -21.14
CA LEU A 154 -34.73 -1.81 -21.53
C LEU A 154 -34.64 -0.30 -21.31
N GLN A 155 -35.70 0.45 -21.62
CA GLN A 155 -35.78 1.88 -21.37
C GLN A 155 -35.70 2.21 -19.88
N ASP A 156 -36.38 1.44 -19.02
CA ASP A 156 -36.30 1.59 -17.56
C ASP A 156 -34.85 1.48 -17.03
N ILE A 157 -34.05 0.57 -17.60
CA ILE A 157 -32.64 0.39 -17.25
C ILE A 157 -31.81 1.61 -17.66
N ILE A 158 -32.12 2.20 -18.81
CA ILE A 158 -31.41 3.38 -19.34
C ILE A 158 -31.76 4.64 -18.54
N ASP A 159 -33.02 4.78 -18.16
CA ASP A 159 -33.53 5.94 -17.44
C ASP A 159 -33.10 5.96 -15.96
N GLN A 160 -32.62 4.82 -15.44
CA GLN A 160 -32.16 4.67 -14.05
C GLN A 160 -30.68 4.26 -13.96
N PRO A 161 -29.73 5.01 -14.56
CA PRO A 161 -28.34 4.59 -14.69
C PRO A 161 -27.62 4.42 -13.34
N ASN A 162 -28.11 5.08 -12.27
CA ASN A 162 -27.54 4.98 -10.92
C ASN A 162 -27.87 3.64 -10.21
N LEU A 163 -28.88 2.91 -10.67
CA LEU A 163 -29.31 1.63 -10.07
C LEU A 163 -28.66 0.42 -10.75
N PHE A 164 -27.99 0.63 -11.87
CA PHE A 164 -27.40 -0.43 -12.68
C PHE A 164 -25.91 -0.20 -12.90
N GLN A 165 -25.18 -1.27 -13.19
CA GLN A 165 -23.78 -1.15 -13.60
C GLN A 165 -23.72 -0.49 -14.98
N GLU A 166 -22.70 0.34 -15.22
CA GLU A 166 -22.52 1.06 -16.49
C GLU A 166 -22.59 0.12 -17.73
N ALA A 167 -21.98 -1.07 -17.64
CA ALA A 167 -22.03 -2.08 -18.69
C ALA A 167 -23.45 -2.60 -18.99
N ALA A 168 -24.33 -2.65 -17.99
CA ALA A 168 -25.73 -3.03 -18.17
C ALA A 168 -26.53 -1.93 -18.90
N VAL A 169 -26.24 -0.66 -18.60
CA VAL A 169 -26.85 0.48 -19.28
C VAL A 169 -26.41 0.55 -20.73
N SER A 170 -25.11 0.33 -21.00
CA SER A 170 -24.58 0.26 -22.37
C SER A 170 -25.20 -0.90 -23.17
N ALA A 171 -25.30 -2.10 -22.58
CA ALA A 171 -25.95 -3.24 -23.22
C ALA A 171 -27.43 -2.96 -23.55
N ALA A 172 -28.16 -2.31 -22.66
CA ALA A 172 -29.56 -1.94 -22.90
C ALA A 172 -29.69 -0.91 -24.03
N LYS A 173 -28.80 0.09 -24.10
CA LYS A 173 -28.75 1.06 -25.20
C LYS A 173 -28.48 0.40 -26.55
N GLU A 174 -27.55 -0.55 -26.60
CA GLU A 174 -27.24 -1.28 -27.83
C GLU A 174 -28.43 -2.12 -28.30
N LEU A 175 -29.11 -2.84 -27.40
CA LEU A 175 -30.28 -3.67 -27.74
C LEU A 175 -31.54 -2.88 -28.15
N ILE A 176 -31.69 -1.62 -27.75
CA ILE A 176 -32.82 -0.78 -28.21
C ILE A 176 -32.59 -0.28 -29.64
N ASN A 177 -31.33 -0.09 -30.03
CA ASN A 177 -30.93 0.44 -31.32
C ASN A 177 -30.72 -0.65 -32.40
N GLU A 178 -30.66 -1.93 -32.00
CA GLU A 178 -30.80 -3.11 -32.88
C GLU A 178 -32.27 -3.34 -33.30
#